data_AF-A0A562SJH1-F1
#
_entry.id   AF-A0A562SJH1-F1
#
_cell.length_a   1.000
_cell.length_b   1.000
_cell.length_c   1.000
_cell.angle_alpha   90.00
_cell.angle_beta   90.00
_cell.angle_gamma   90.00
#
_symmetry.space_group_name_H-M   'P 1'
#
loop_
_entity.id
_entity.type
_entity.pdbx_description
1 polymer ?
#
loop_
_entity_poly.entity_id
_entity_poly.type
_entity_poly.pdbx_seq_one_letter_code
_entity_poly.pdbx_strand_id
1 'polypeptide(L)'
;MHEYNYDDIFTFEKCITFLNHLGIPTASRDIGTQGFLPGFLIENGIIVIDHQQLQHPGDILHEAGHIAVVPSADRSCLTEEAIAHRVNREAEELMAIAWSYAACSYLMIDPAFVFHEEGYRGGSSYITDSCDDKSYIGLSMLEGIGLTEVPSYPDMIRWLRE
;
A
#
# COMPACT_ATOMS: atom_id res chain seq x y z
N MET A 1 -8.70 13.40 -18.91
CA MET A 1 -7.70 13.91 -17.97
C MET A 1 -8.47 14.24 -16.70
N HIS A 2 -8.40 13.37 -15.70
CA HIS A 2 -8.76 13.79 -14.35
C HIS A 2 -7.70 14.80 -13.92
N GLU A 3 -8.08 16.06 -13.76
CA GLU A 3 -7.21 17.05 -13.14
C GLU A 3 -7.12 16.68 -11.66
N TYR A 4 -5.98 16.12 -11.25
CA TYR A 4 -5.66 15.95 -9.85
C TYR A 4 -5.73 17.30 -9.15
N ASN A 5 -6.40 17.37 -8.00
CA ASN A 5 -6.30 18.57 -7.20
C ASN A 5 -4.84 18.73 -6.73
N TYR A 6 -4.37 19.97 -6.58
CA TYR A 6 -3.00 20.26 -6.15
C TYR A 6 -2.61 19.50 -4.87
N ASP A 7 -3.58 19.30 -3.98
CA ASP A 7 -3.44 18.54 -2.74
C ASP A 7 -3.11 17.06 -2.97
N ASP A 8 -3.68 16.43 -4.00
CA ASP A 8 -3.42 15.02 -4.33
C ASP A 8 -2.00 14.82 -4.86
N ILE A 9 -1.52 15.75 -5.70
CA ILE A 9 -0.15 15.73 -6.22
C ILE A 9 0.85 15.86 -5.07
N PHE A 10 0.63 16.82 -4.16
CA PHE A 10 1.50 17.01 -3.01
C PHE A 10 1.49 15.78 -2.08
N THR A 11 0.30 15.21 -1.85
CA THR A 11 0.13 14.00 -1.03
C THR A 11 0.83 12.81 -1.65
N PHE A 12 0.72 12.64 -2.97
CA PHE A 12 1.39 11.57 -3.71
C PHE A 12 2.92 11.65 -3.63
N GLU A 13 3.49 12.84 -3.84
CA GLU A 13 4.94 13.07 -3.70
C GLU A 13 5.43 12.81 -2.28
N LYS A 14 4.61 13.11 -1.26
CA LYS A 14 4.87 12.78 0.13
C LYS A 14 4.93 11.27 0.34
N CYS A 15 4.02 10.50 -0.25
CA CYS A 15 4.05 9.03 -0.23
C CYS A 15 5.32 8.50 -0.88
N ILE A 16 5.65 8.93 -2.10
CA ILE A 16 6.87 8.51 -2.81
C ILE A 16 8.11 8.79 -1.97
N THR A 17 8.19 9.98 -1.38
CA THR A 17 9.31 10.37 -0.52
C THR A 17 9.42 9.42 0.68
N PHE A 18 8.31 9.17 1.37
CA PHE A 18 8.27 8.23 2.51
C PHE A 18 8.75 6.83 2.12
N LEU A 19 8.23 6.27 1.02
CA LEU A 19 8.59 4.93 0.56
C LEU A 19 10.08 4.78 0.23
N ASN A 20 10.65 5.75 -0.48
CA ASN A 20 12.08 5.72 -0.79
C ASN A 20 12.94 5.82 0.49
N HIS A 21 12.51 6.59 1.50
CA HIS A 21 13.19 6.64 2.80
C HIS A 21 13.11 5.32 3.57
N LEU A 22 12.01 4.56 3.44
CA LEU A 22 11.89 3.22 4.02
C LEU A 22 12.76 2.17 3.31
N GLY A 23 13.17 2.42 2.07
CA GLY A 23 13.85 1.45 1.22
C GLY A 23 12.91 0.63 0.34
N ILE A 24 11.68 1.13 0.09
CA ILE A 24 10.81 0.65 -0.99
C ILE A 24 11.05 1.57 -2.19
N PRO A 25 11.86 1.15 -3.18
CA PRO A 25 12.22 2.00 -4.30
C PRO A 25 11.03 2.24 -5.23
N THR A 26 10.95 3.47 -5.75
CA THR A 26 9.99 3.85 -6.80
C THR A 26 10.72 4.24 -8.08
N ALA A 27 10.14 3.95 -9.24
CA ALA A 27 10.65 4.39 -10.54
C ALA A 27 9.53 4.91 -11.44
N SER A 28 9.82 5.90 -12.29
CA SER A 28 8.83 6.42 -13.25
C SER A 28 9.10 5.86 -14.65
N ARG A 29 8.09 5.25 -15.28
CA ARG A 29 8.17 4.68 -16.63
C ARG A 29 6.76 4.52 -17.22
N ASP A 30 6.64 4.57 -18.54
CA ASP A 30 5.44 4.12 -19.26
C ASP A 30 5.31 2.59 -19.15
N ILE A 31 4.18 2.14 -18.59
CA ILE A 31 3.88 0.71 -18.40
C ILE A 31 2.78 0.22 -19.37
N GLY A 32 2.19 1.10 -20.18
CA GLY A 32 1.05 0.76 -21.02
C GLY A 32 -0.09 0.16 -20.18
N THR A 33 -0.84 -0.80 -20.72
CA THR A 33 -1.93 -1.46 -19.98
C THR A 33 -1.45 -2.64 -19.12
N GLN A 34 -0.18 -2.63 -18.70
CA GLN A 34 0.35 -3.60 -17.75
C GLN A 34 -0.02 -3.14 -16.34
N GLY A 35 -0.23 -4.07 -15.42
CA GLY A 35 -0.68 -3.73 -14.08
C GLY A 35 -1.99 -4.43 -13.70
N PHE A 36 -2.18 -4.69 -12.41
CA PHE A 36 -3.51 -4.88 -11.84
C PHE A 36 -4.24 -3.55 -11.63
N LEU A 37 -3.49 -2.49 -11.33
CA LEU A 37 -4.00 -1.15 -11.10
C LEU A 37 -3.53 -0.18 -12.20
N PRO A 38 -4.40 0.73 -12.67
CA PRO A 38 -4.00 1.75 -13.62
C PRO A 38 -2.89 2.67 -13.07
N GLY A 39 -1.73 2.66 -13.73
CA GLY A 39 -0.61 3.54 -13.41
C GLY A 39 0.42 2.99 -12.44
N PHE A 40 0.24 1.77 -11.93
CA PHE A 40 1.22 1.10 -11.07
C PHE A 40 1.58 -0.29 -11.56
N LEU A 41 2.82 -0.69 -11.29
CA LEU A 41 3.32 -2.04 -11.52
C LEU A 41 4.41 -2.34 -10.48
N ILE A 42 4.34 -3.50 -9.81
CA ILE A 42 5.47 -3.99 -9.02
C ILE A 42 6.38 -4.85 -9.90
N GLU A 43 7.66 -4.47 -9.96
CA GLU A 43 8.70 -5.16 -10.73
C GLU A 43 9.98 -5.30 -9.88
N ASN A 44 10.33 -6.54 -9.51
CA ASN A 44 11.50 -6.87 -8.68
C ASN A 44 11.56 -6.09 -7.34
N GLY A 45 10.41 -5.90 -6.71
CA GLY A 45 10.27 -5.14 -5.47
C GLY A 45 10.39 -3.61 -5.64
N ILE A 46 10.32 -3.10 -6.86
CA ILE A 46 10.25 -1.68 -7.20
C ILE A 46 8.81 -1.35 -7.60
N ILE A 47 8.26 -0.25 -7.09
CA ILE A 47 6.98 0.28 -7.58
C ILE A 47 7.25 1.18 -8.79
N VAL A 48 6.83 0.74 -9.96
CA VAL A 48 6.91 1.49 -11.20
C VAL A 48 5.63 2.31 -11.36
N ILE A 49 5.79 3.60 -11.64
CA ILE A 49 4.73 4.60 -11.70
C ILE A 49 4.61 5.13 -13.13
N ASP A 50 3.44 4.97 -13.73
CA ASP A 50 3.06 5.59 -14.99
C ASP A 50 2.11 6.77 -14.73
N HIS A 51 2.69 7.97 -14.71
CA HIS A 51 1.98 9.22 -14.47
C HIS A 51 0.91 9.54 -15.53
N GLN A 52 0.95 8.91 -16.72
CA GLN A 52 -0.07 9.13 -17.75
C GLN A 52 -1.32 8.29 -17.53
N GLN A 53 -1.19 7.19 -16.79
CA GLN A 53 -2.26 6.23 -16.54
C GLN A 53 -2.69 6.13 -15.09
N LEU A 54 -2.01 6.87 -14.21
CA LEU A 54 -2.40 7.03 -12.83
C LEU A 54 -3.87 7.47 -12.75
N GLN A 55 -4.66 6.75 -11.97
CA GLN A 55 -6.06 7.08 -11.68
C GLN A 55 -6.23 7.44 -10.21
N HIS A 56 -5.78 6.57 -9.30
CA HIS A 56 -5.90 6.74 -7.86
C HIS A 56 -4.51 6.76 -7.19
N PRO A 57 -3.92 7.95 -6.93
CA PRO A 57 -2.54 8.05 -6.45
C PRO A 57 -2.28 7.39 -5.10
N GLY A 58 -3.31 7.24 -4.24
CA GLY A 58 -3.17 6.58 -2.94
C GLY A 58 -2.93 5.08 -3.01
N ASP A 59 -3.24 4.43 -4.12
CA ASP A 59 -2.97 3.01 -4.33
C ASP A 59 -1.49 2.66 -4.13
N ILE A 60 -0.58 3.62 -4.31
CA ILE A 60 0.86 3.45 -4.06
C ILE A 60 1.16 2.94 -2.64
N LEU A 61 0.38 3.34 -1.63
CA LEU A 61 0.59 2.88 -0.25
C LEU A 61 0.10 1.44 -0.07
N HIS A 62 -0.91 1.02 -0.82
CA HIS A 62 -1.35 -0.37 -0.84
C HIS A 62 -0.31 -1.28 -1.52
N GLU A 63 0.16 -0.88 -2.71
CA GLU A 63 1.24 -1.59 -3.43
C GLU A 63 2.52 -1.69 -2.58
N ALA A 64 2.88 -0.61 -1.87
CA ALA A 64 3.97 -0.65 -0.91
C ALA A 64 3.73 -1.62 0.26
N GLY A 65 2.49 -1.74 0.71
CA GLY A 65 2.06 -2.73 1.70
C GLY A 65 2.40 -4.15 1.26
N HIS A 66 2.17 -4.52 -0.01
CA HIS A 66 2.55 -5.84 -0.53
C HIS A 66 4.06 -6.11 -0.41
N ILE A 67 4.90 -5.10 -0.67
CA ILE A 67 6.36 -5.22 -0.54
C ILE A 67 6.79 -5.28 0.93
N ALA A 68 6.11 -4.52 1.80
CA ALA A 68 6.49 -4.37 3.20
C ALA A 68 6.27 -5.64 4.05
N VAL A 69 5.21 -6.39 3.75
CA VAL A 69 4.72 -7.49 4.60
C VAL A 69 5.31 -8.86 4.24
N VAL A 70 6.02 -8.95 3.12
CA VAL A 70 6.77 -10.16 2.74
C VAL A 70 8.15 -10.18 3.40
N PRO A 71 8.73 -11.38 3.67
CA PRO A 71 10.09 -11.50 4.17
C PRO A 71 11.10 -10.77 3.28
N SER A 72 12.18 -10.24 3.85
CA SER A 72 13.19 -9.50 3.09
C SER A 72 13.77 -10.27 1.90
N ALA A 73 13.95 -11.58 2.05
CA ALA A 73 14.47 -12.48 1.02
C ALA A 73 13.57 -12.58 -0.22
N ASP A 74 12.28 -12.28 -0.10
CA ASP A 74 11.31 -12.39 -1.19
C ASP A 74 11.14 -11.06 -1.96
N ARG A 75 11.47 -9.92 -1.35
CA ARG A 75 11.12 -8.58 -1.88
C ARG A 75 11.67 -8.33 -3.27
N SER A 76 12.94 -8.62 -3.51
CA SER A 76 13.57 -8.39 -4.82
C SER A 76 13.03 -9.28 -5.93
N CYS A 77 12.29 -10.33 -5.59
CA CYS A 77 11.63 -11.23 -6.53
C CYS A 77 10.14 -10.92 -6.69
N LEU A 78 9.62 -9.91 -5.97
CA LEU A 78 8.21 -9.57 -6.01
C LEU A 78 7.87 -8.92 -7.35
N THR A 79 6.86 -9.48 -8.00
CA THR A 79 6.17 -8.93 -9.16
C THR A 79 4.67 -9.03 -8.91
N GLU A 80 3.85 -8.30 -9.65
CA GLU A 80 2.40 -8.47 -9.60
C GLU A 80 1.96 -9.93 -9.80
N GLU A 81 2.49 -10.59 -10.82
CA GLU A 81 2.21 -12.00 -11.08
C GLU A 81 2.61 -12.87 -9.87
N ALA A 82 3.78 -12.61 -9.27
CA ALA A 82 4.22 -13.34 -8.10
C ALA A 82 3.28 -13.14 -6.90
N ILE A 83 2.80 -11.91 -6.65
CA ILE A 83 1.83 -11.59 -5.57
C ILE A 83 0.57 -12.44 -5.71
N ALA A 84 0.03 -12.56 -6.93
CA ALA A 84 -1.16 -13.35 -7.19
C ALA A 84 -1.00 -14.85 -6.90
N HIS A 85 0.23 -15.35 -6.86
CA HIS A 85 0.55 -16.76 -6.65
C HIS A 85 1.23 -17.06 -5.31
N ARG A 86 1.33 -16.09 -4.39
CA ARG A 86 1.91 -16.31 -3.06
C ARG A 86 1.05 -17.26 -2.23
N VAL A 87 1.73 -18.13 -1.48
CA VAL A 87 1.09 -19.13 -0.60
C VAL A 87 0.18 -18.47 0.44
N ASN A 88 0.59 -17.31 0.97
CA ASN A 88 -0.15 -16.57 1.99
C ASN A 88 -0.84 -15.32 1.42
N ARG A 89 -1.18 -15.30 0.13
CA ARG A 89 -1.72 -14.13 -0.57
C ARG A 89 -2.85 -13.43 0.20
N GLU A 90 -3.84 -14.18 0.67
CA GLU A 90 -4.98 -13.58 1.38
C GLU A 90 -4.56 -12.92 2.70
N ALA A 91 -3.63 -13.51 3.44
CA ALA A 91 -3.12 -12.90 4.67
C ALA A 91 -2.25 -11.66 4.36
N GLU A 92 -1.41 -11.74 3.34
CA GLU A 92 -0.55 -10.63 2.89
C GLU A 92 -1.36 -9.45 2.35
N GLU A 93 -2.50 -9.70 1.70
CA GLU A 93 -3.48 -8.69 1.30
C GLU A 93 -4.02 -7.92 2.52
N LEU A 94 -4.52 -8.65 3.53
CA LEU A 94 -5.07 -8.03 4.74
C LEU A 94 -3.98 -7.26 5.51
N MET A 95 -2.76 -7.78 5.54
CA MET A 95 -1.61 -7.06 6.12
C MET A 95 -1.27 -5.79 5.32
N ALA A 96 -1.33 -5.82 3.99
CA ALA A 96 -1.09 -4.64 3.15
C ALA A 96 -2.13 -3.54 3.39
N ILE A 97 -3.40 -3.91 3.61
CA ILE A 97 -4.48 -2.99 4.01
C ILE A 97 -4.19 -2.35 5.37
N ALA A 98 -3.84 -3.13 6.39
CA ALA A 98 -3.49 -2.60 7.70
C ALA A 98 -2.24 -1.68 7.62
N TRP A 99 -1.24 -2.10 6.85
CA TRP A 99 0.00 -1.36 6.68
C TRP A 99 -0.25 0.00 6.00
N SER A 100 -1.10 0.03 4.96
CA SER A 100 -1.41 1.27 4.24
C SER A 100 -2.24 2.22 5.10
N TYR A 101 -3.14 1.72 5.94
CA TYR A 101 -3.83 2.55 6.94
C TYR A 101 -2.85 3.17 7.95
N ALA A 102 -1.92 2.37 8.48
CA ALA A 102 -0.89 2.87 9.38
C ALA A 102 -0.01 3.94 8.70
N ALA A 103 0.33 3.74 7.42
CA ALA A 103 1.07 4.72 6.62
C ALA A 103 0.29 6.03 6.45
N CYS A 104 -1.02 5.97 6.18
CA CYS A 104 -1.88 7.15 6.15
C CYS A 104 -1.84 7.90 7.48
N SER A 105 -1.98 7.19 8.60
CA SER A 105 -1.95 7.79 9.94
C SER A 105 -0.61 8.48 10.22
N TYR A 106 0.51 7.80 9.96
CA TYR A 106 1.86 8.33 10.14
C TYR A 106 2.11 9.57 9.27
N LEU A 107 1.62 9.56 8.03
CA LEU A 107 1.75 10.67 7.10
C LEU A 107 0.68 11.76 7.30
N MET A 108 -0.26 11.60 8.25
CA MET A 108 -1.39 12.51 8.43
C MET A 108 -2.18 12.72 7.12
N ILE A 109 -2.43 11.64 6.40
CA ILE A 109 -3.23 11.59 5.17
C ILE A 109 -4.60 10.98 5.51
N ASP A 110 -5.66 11.52 4.92
CA ASP A 110 -6.99 10.93 5.02
C ASP A 110 -6.98 9.51 4.44
N PRO A 111 -7.35 8.45 5.19
CA PRO A 111 -7.42 7.09 4.67
C PRO A 111 -8.26 6.94 3.39
N ALA A 112 -9.23 7.81 3.13
CA ALA A 112 -10.00 7.83 1.89
C ALA A 112 -9.14 8.04 0.64
N PHE A 113 -7.93 8.61 0.78
CA PHE A 113 -6.95 8.71 -0.31
C PHE A 113 -6.52 7.34 -0.84
N VAL A 114 -6.41 6.33 0.06
CA VAL A 114 -6.04 4.95 -0.28
C VAL A 114 -7.29 4.07 -0.45
N PHE A 115 -8.29 4.24 0.42
CA PHE A 115 -9.52 3.45 0.43
C PHE A 115 -10.64 4.15 -0.35
N HIS A 116 -10.37 4.48 -1.61
CA HIS A 116 -11.32 5.16 -2.49
C HIS A 116 -12.51 4.26 -2.89
N GLU A 117 -13.63 4.85 -3.31
CA GLU A 117 -14.89 4.13 -3.60
C GLU A 117 -14.77 3.06 -4.71
N GLU A 118 -13.90 3.30 -5.70
CA GLU A 118 -13.68 2.37 -6.82
C GLU A 118 -12.71 1.23 -6.47
N GLY A 119 -12.04 1.31 -5.32
CA GLY A 119 -11.04 0.35 -4.85
C GLY A 119 -11.65 -0.89 -4.19
N TYR A 120 -10.83 -1.89 -3.93
CA TYR A 120 -11.17 -3.07 -3.10
C TYR A 120 -12.46 -3.79 -3.51
N ARG A 121 -12.80 -3.78 -4.81
CA ARG A 121 -14.04 -4.36 -5.36
C ARG A 121 -15.31 -3.81 -4.68
N GLY A 122 -15.30 -2.53 -4.30
CA GLY A 122 -16.39 -1.86 -3.58
C GLY A 122 -16.44 -2.15 -2.08
N GLY A 123 -15.38 -2.74 -1.52
CA GLY A 123 -15.25 -3.06 -0.10
C GLY A 123 -14.60 -1.95 0.75
N SER A 124 -14.34 -0.77 0.18
CA SER A 124 -13.66 0.33 0.88
C SER A 124 -14.38 0.77 2.15
N SER A 125 -15.71 0.81 2.14
CA SER A 125 -16.52 1.13 3.33
C SER A 125 -16.30 0.15 4.48
N TYR A 126 -16.18 -1.15 4.19
CA TYR A 126 -15.92 -2.15 5.22
C TYR A 126 -14.55 -1.96 5.88
N ILE A 127 -13.55 -1.49 5.11
CA ILE A 127 -12.22 -1.20 5.62
C ILE A 127 -12.26 0.06 6.49
N THR A 128 -12.90 1.14 6.04
CA THR A 128 -13.02 2.39 6.80
C THR A 128 -13.84 2.20 8.08
N ASP A 129 -14.97 1.49 8.00
CA ASP A 129 -15.83 1.20 9.16
C ASP A 129 -15.09 0.36 10.22
N SER A 130 -14.27 -0.60 9.78
CA SER A 130 -13.45 -1.41 10.68
C SER A 130 -12.41 -0.58 11.44
N CYS A 131 -11.95 0.53 10.84
CA CYS A 131 -11.01 1.44 11.46
C CYS A 131 -11.68 2.30 12.53
N ASP A 132 -12.89 2.78 12.27
CA ASP A 132 -13.70 3.55 13.22
C ASP A 132 -14.07 2.72 14.45
N ASP A 133 -14.38 1.43 14.24
CA ASP A 133 -14.70 0.47 15.31
C ASP A 133 -13.46 -0.10 16.03
N LYS A 134 -12.24 0.34 15.66
CA LYS A 134 -10.95 -0.20 16.13
C LYS A 134 -10.78 -1.71 15.93
N SER A 135 -11.55 -2.28 15.01
CA SER A 135 -11.49 -3.68 14.60
C SER A 135 -10.71 -3.81 13.30
N TYR A 136 -9.50 -3.25 13.27
CA TYR A 136 -8.66 -3.13 12.08
C TYR A 136 -8.40 -4.49 11.41
N ILE A 137 -8.82 -4.61 10.15
CA ILE A 137 -8.57 -5.78 9.32
C ILE A 137 -7.06 -5.98 9.18
N GLY A 138 -6.57 -7.22 9.34
CA GLY A 138 -5.15 -7.55 9.16
C GLY A 138 -4.22 -7.20 10.34
N LEU A 139 -4.71 -6.50 11.36
CA LEU A 139 -3.90 -6.08 12.51
C LEU A 139 -3.25 -7.25 13.26
N SER A 140 -4.00 -8.31 13.59
CA SER A 140 -3.44 -9.49 14.27
C SER A 140 -2.33 -10.18 13.46
N MET A 141 -2.38 -10.06 12.13
CA MET A 141 -1.35 -10.62 11.25
C MET A 141 -0.10 -9.74 11.25
N LEU A 142 -0.25 -8.40 11.18
CA LEU A 142 0.86 -7.45 11.32
C LEU A 142 1.57 -7.55 12.67
N GLU A 143 0.80 -7.71 13.75
CA GLU A 143 1.32 -7.96 15.09
C GLU A 143 2.07 -9.30 15.12
N GLY A 144 1.50 -10.35 14.53
CA GLY A 144 2.11 -11.68 14.45
C GLY A 144 3.46 -11.73 13.71
N ILE A 145 3.69 -10.82 12.75
CA ILE A 145 4.99 -10.65 12.07
C ILE A 145 5.87 -9.57 12.71
N GLY A 146 5.41 -8.93 13.79
CA GLY A 146 6.18 -7.99 14.61
C GLY A 146 6.41 -6.62 13.98
N LEU A 147 5.50 -6.15 13.12
CA LEU A 147 5.54 -4.80 12.56
C LEU A 147 4.86 -3.74 13.45
N THR A 148 3.94 -4.17 14.31
CA THR A 148 3.18 -3.33 15.26
C THR A 148 2.82 -4.15 16.50
N GLU A 149 2.16 -3.52 17.47
CA GLU A 149 1.63 -4.14 18.68
C GLU A 149 0.30 -3.48 19.09
N VAL A 150 -0.58 -4.25 19.74
CA VAL A 150 -1.78 -3.71 20.39
C VAL A 150 -1.44 -3.29 21.84
N PRO A 151 -1.90 -2.12 22.33
CA PRO A 151 -2.86 -1.20 21.72
C PRO A 151 -2.23 -0.03 20.94
N SER A 152 -0.93 -0.10 20.61
CA SER A 152 -0.19 1.03 20.01
C SER A 152 -0.58 1.30 18.55
N TYR A 153 -1.08 0.31 17.82
CA TYR A 153 -1.56 0.49 16.45
C TYR A 153 -2.53 1.70 16.30
N PRO A 154 -2.37 2.58 15.31
CA PRO A 154 -1.59 2.43 14.07
C PRO A 154 -0.07 2.70 14.16
N ASP A 155 0.50 2.91 15.35
CA ASP A 155 1.94 3.09 15.47
C ASP A 155 2.68 1.80 15.06
N MET A 156 3.62 1.94 14.12
CA MET A 156 4.44 0.85 13.62
C MET A 156 5.76 0.80 14.38
N ILE A 157 6.13 -0.38 14.88
CA ILE A 157 7.47 -0.64 15.47
C ILE A 157 8.53 -0.57 14.37
N ARG A 158 8.20 -1.11 13.20
CA ARG A 158 9.00 -1.02 11.98
C ARG A 158 8.10 -1.15 10.76
N TRP A 159 8.55 -0.62 9.64
CA TRP A 159 7.73 -0.57 8.42
C TRP A 159 7.97 -1.74 7.46
N LEU A 160 9.04 -2.53 7.66
CA LEU A 160 9.43 -3.61 6.76
C LEU A 160 9.65 -4.91 7.54
N ARG A 161 9.12 -6.03 7.03
CA ARG A 161 9.26 -7.35 7.66
C ARG A 161 10.59 -8.01 7.35
N GLU A 162 11.42 -8.25 8.36
CA GLU A 162 12.68 -9.01 8.22
C GLU A 162 12.51 -10.35 7.47
#